data_AF-G3UY72-F1
#
_entry.id   AF-G3UY72-F1
#
_cell.length_a   1.000
_cell.length_b   1.000
_cell.length_c   1.000
_cell.angle_alpha   90.00
_cell.angle_beta   90.00
_cell.angle_gamma   90.00
#
_symmetry.space_group_name_H-M   'P 1'
#
loop_
_entity.id
_entity.type
_entity.pdbx_description
1 polymer ?
#
loop_
_entity_poly.entity_id
_entity_poly.type
_entity_poly.pdbx_seq_one_letter_code
_entity_poly.pdbx_strand_id
1 'polypeptide(L)'
;RVPRRLCVQSVKTSKLSGPWSRPAAHMSTLLIHHPQYAWLQDLGLREDNEGVYNGSWGGRGEVITTYCPANNEPIARVRQASLKDYEETIGKAKKAWNIWADIPAPKRGEIVRKIGDAFREKIQLLGRLVSLEMGKILVEGIGEVQEYVDVCDYAAGLSRMIGGPTLPSERPGHALIEMWNPLGLVGIITAFNFPVAVFGWNNAIALITGNVCLWKGAPTTSLVSVAVTKIIAQVLEDNLLPGAICSLVCGGADIGTTMARDERVNLLSFTGSTQVGKEGKACWSLEETMPLLLSRTRTSAWLFRQFCLPPWEQLGKGVPL
;
A
#
# COMPACT_ATOMS: atom_id res chain seq x y z
N ARG A 1 37.66 -48.41 -38.78
CA ARG A 1 36.25 -47.92 -38.83
C ARG A 1 36.28 -46.50 -39.39
N VAL A 2 35.40 -46.25 -40.36
CA VAL A 2 35.37 -45.17 -41.35
C VAL A 2 35.01 -43.79 -40.75
N PRO A 3 35.51 -42.66 -41.28
CA PRO A 3 34.99 -41.32 -41.00
C PRO A 3 33.89 -40.94 -42.00
N ARG A 4 32.78 -40.34 -41.55
CA ARG A 4 31.82 -39.69 -42.46
C ARG A 4 31.28 -38.38 -41.89
N ARG A 5 31.59 -37.32 -42.64
CA ARG A 5 30.81 -36.06 -42.75
C ARG A 5 29.38 -36.37 -43.21
N LEU A 6 28.41 -35.63 -42.72
CA LEU A 6 27.09 -35.37 -43.34
C LEU A 6 26.69 -33.97 -42.87
N CYS A 7 26.83 -32.93 -43.71
CA CYS A 7 25.97 -32.50 -44.82
C CYS A 7 24.78 -31.67 -44.35
N VAL A 8 24.72 -30.48 -44.95
CA VAL A 8 23.84 -29.34 -44.74
C VAL A 8 22.44 -29.64 -45.28
N GLN A 9 21.39 -29.24 -44.55
CA GLN A 9 20.13 -28.84 -45.16
C GLN A 9 19.56 -27.59 -44.46
N SER A 10 19.59 -26.47 -45.18
CA SER A 10 18.82 -25.28 -44.84
C SER A 10 17.35 -25.53 -45.18
N VAL A 11 16.46 -25.39 -44.21
CA VAL A 11 15.03 -25.29 -44.49
C VAL A 11 14.69 -23.80 -44.62
N LYS A 12 14.46 -23.37 -45.86
CA LYS A 12 13.79 -22.12 -46.17
C LYS A 12 12.32 -22.27 -45.78
N THR A 13 11.85 -21.52 -44.80
CA THR A 13 10.41 -21.30 -44.62
C THR A 13 9.98 -20.10 -45.45
N SER A 14 9.06 -20.39 -46.36
CA SER A 14 8.49 -19.51 -47.37
C SER A 14 7.62 -18.42 -46.74
N LYS A 15 7.72 -17.21 -47.32
CA LYS A 15 6.72 -16.16 -47.18
C LYS A 15 5.42 -16.62 -47.83
N LEU A 16 4.40 -16.90 -47.03
CA LEU A 16 3.02 -17.00 -47.49
C LEU A 16 2.33 -15.68 -47.16
N SER A 17 2.15 -14.85 -48.19
CA SER A 17 1.28 -13.69 -48.20
C SER A 17 -0.17 -14.15 -48.38
N GLY A 18 -0.98 -14.06 -47.33
CA GLY A 18 -2.42 -14.27 -47.36
C GLY A 18 -3.17 -13.03 -46.82
N PRO A 19 -4.31 -12.63 -47.39
CA PRO A 19 -5.00 -11.38 -47.06
C PRO A 19 -5.88 -11.58 -45.83
N TRP A 20 -5.26 -11.61 -44.66
CA TRP A 20 -5.93 -11.40 -43.38
C TRP A 20 -5.20 -10.27 -42.68
N SER A 21 -5.38 -9.07 -43.23
CA SER A 21 -5.16 -7.82 -42.51
C SER A 21 -5.98 -7.89 -41.23
N ARG A 22 -5.29 -8.09 -40.09
CA ARG A 22 -5.86 -7.85 -38.77
C ARG A 22 -6.54 -6.48 -38.83
N PRO A 23 -7.80 -6.34 -38.40
CA PRO A 23 -8.41 -5.02 -38.31
C PRO A 23 -7.47 -4.15 -37.45
N ALA A 24 -7.21 -2.93 -37.93
CA ALA A 24 -6.43 -1.94 -37.22
C ALA A 24 -6.80 -1.99 -35.73
N ALA A 25 -5.80 -2.12 -34.86
CA ALA A 25 -6.01 -2.07 -33.43
C ALA A 25 -6.93 -0.89 -33.13
N HIS A 26 -8.15 -1.17 -32.67
CA HIS A 26 -8.96 -0.14 -32.04
C HIS A 26 -8.03 0.47 -31.00
N MET A 27 -7.65 1.74 -31.16
CA MET A 27 -6.99 2.45 -30.08
C MET A 27 -8.00 2.43 -28.94
N SER A 28 -7.85 1.50 -28.02
CA SER A 28 -8.76 1.36 -26.89
C SER A 28 -8.66 2.65 -26.11
N THR A 29 -9.74 3.43 -26.18
CA THR A 29 -9.89 4.65 -25.40
C THR A 29 -9.85 4.28 -23.93
N LEU A 30 -9.18 5.09 -23.11
CA LEU A 30 -9.10 4.83 -21.67
C LEU A 30 -10.51 4.78 -21.08
N LEU A 31 -10.80 3.80 -20.21
CA LEU A 31 -12.13 3.61 -19.62
C LEU A 31 -12.63 4.88 -18.94
N ILE A 32 -11.74 5.68 -18.36
CA ILE A 32 -12.08 6.96 -17.71
C ILE A 32 -12.76 7.99 -18.63
N HIS A 33 -12.66 7.84 -19.96
CA HIS A 33 -13.37 8.70 -20.92
C HIS A 33 -14.76 8.19 -21.28
N HIS A 34 -15.09 6.93 -20.97
CA HIS A 34 -16.41 6.39 -21.28
C HIS A 34 -17.43 6.91 -20.27
N PRO A 35 -18.62 7.37 -20.70
CA PRO A 35 -19.63 7.95 -19.80
C PRO A 35 -20.04 7.04 -18.63
N GLN A 36 -20.04 5.72 -18.84
CA GLN A 36 -20.35 4.74 -17.80
C GLN A 36 -19.34 4.69 -16.64
N TYR A 37 -18.13 5.22 -16.83
CA TYR A 37 -17.08 5.30 -15.79
C TYR A 37 -16.81 6.73 -15.32
N ALA A 38 -17.71 7.69 -15.62
CA ALA A 38 -17.58 9.08 -15.18
C ALA A 38 -17.43 9.24 -13.65
N TRP A 39 -17.97 8.29 -12.88
CA TRP A 39 -17.86 8.23 -11.41
C TRP A 39 -16.41 8.13 -10.90
N LEU A 40 -15.42 7.77 -11.74
CA LEU A 40 -14.00 7.82 -11.37
C LEU A 40 -13.55 9.25 -11.01
N GLN A 41 -14.17 10.27 -11.62
CA GLN A 41 -13.86 11.68 -11.34
C GLN A 41 -14.33 12.09 -9.94
N ASP A 42 -15.34 11.43 -9.37
CA ASP A 42 -15.82 11.68 -8.01
C ASP A 42 -14.83 11.21 -6.92
N LEU A 43 -13.83 10.40 -7.32
CA LEU A 43 -12.65 10.04 -6.52
C LEU A 43 -11.44 10.95 -6.81
N GLY A 44 -11.62 11.99 -7.64
CA GLY A 44 -10.57 12.91 -8.05
C GLY A 44 -9.55 12.33 -9.03
N LEU A 45 -9.90 11.22 -9.71
CA LEU A 45 -9.06 10.62 -10.74
C LEU A 45 -9.24 11.32 -12.09
N ARG A 46 -8.16 11.37 -12.86
CA ARG A 46 -8.06 11.99 -14.19
C ARG A 46 -7.39 11.03 -15.17
N GLU A 47 -7.29 11.40 -16.44
CA GLU A 47 -6.57 10.62 -17.45
C GLU A 47 -5.13 10.31 -17.01
N ASP A 48 -4.41 11.36 -16.58
CA ASP A 48 -3.09 11.29 -15.96
C ASP A 48 -3.18 11.70 -14.50
N ASN A 49 -2.65 10.85 -13.63
CA ASN A 49 -2.66 11.07 -12.19
C ASN A 49 -1.23 11.16 -11.66
N GLU A 50 -1.01 12.10 -10.76
CA GLU A 50 0.20 12.21 -9.96
C GLU A 50 0.31 11.03 -8.99
N GLY A 51 1.36 10.22 -9.09
CA GLY A 51 1.60 9.06 -8.23
C GLY A 51 2.49 9.34 -7.02
N VAL A 52 2.83 10.60 -6.77
CA VAL A 52 3.58 11.04 -5.59
C VAL A 52 2.77 12.06 -4.82
N TYR A 53 2.64 11.86 -3.51
CA TYR A 53 2.06 12.83 -2.58
C TYR A 53 2.93 12.95 -1.34
N ASN A 54 3.29 14.19 -0.98
CA ASN A 54 4.07 14.51 0.21
C ASN A 54 3.64 15.86 0.81
N GLY A 55 2.33 16.13 0.78
CA GLY A 55 1.72 17.45 0.99
C GLY A 55 1.56 18.28 -0.29
N SER A 56 2.15 17.80 -1.38
CA SER A 56 1.93 18.30 -2.74
C SER A 56 1.95 17.11 -3.69
N TRP A 57 1.11 17.15 -4.73
CA TRP A 57 1.05 16.11 -5.76
C TRP A 57 2.15 16.28 -6.81
N GLY A 58 2.72 15.18 -7.29
CA GLY A 58 3.72 15.18 -8.36
C GLY A 58 4.10 13.79 -8.87
N GLY A 59 5.33 13.67 -9.35
CA GLY A 59 5.90 12.46 -9.93
C GLY A 59 6.77 12.82 -11.13
N ARG A 60 7.97 12.24 -11.22
CA ARG A 60 8.92 12.44 -12.32
C ARG A 60 9.43 11.12 -12.89
N GLY A 61 8.88 10.00 -12.44
CA GLY A 61 9.21 8.66 -12.90
C GLY A 61 8.43 8.23 -14.14
N GLU A 62 8.45 6.92 -14.38
CA GLU A 62 7.73 6.27 -15.47
C GLU A 62 6.21 6.49 -15.34
N VAL A 63 5.53 6.68 -16.47
CA VAL A 63 4.07 6.71 -16.52
C VAL A 63 3.58 5.30 -16.81
N ILE A 64 2.79 4.74 -15.88
CA ILE A 64 2.18 3.44 -16.06
C ILE A 64 0.70 3.59 -16.40
N THR A 65 0.17 2.64 -17.17
CA THR A 65 -1.26 2.49 -17.43
C THR A 65 -1.75 1.29 -16.64
N THR A 66 -2.83 1.45 -15.87
CA THR A 66 -3.48 0.32 -15.20
C THR A 66 -4.63 -0.20 -16.05
N TYR A 67 -4.95 -1.48 -15.90
CA TYR A 67 -5.88 -2.18 -16.78
C TYR A 67 -6.97 -2.86 -15.95
N CYS A 68 -8.19 -2.88 -16.47
CA CYS A 68 -9.27 -3.64 -15.88
C CYS A 68 -9.06 -5.13 -16.21
N PRO A 69 -8.92 -6.03 -15.22
CA PRO A 69 -8.66 -7.44 -15.48
C PRO A 69 -9.86 -8.18 -16.08
N ALA A 70 -11.07 -7.61 -16.01
CA ALA A 70 -12.28 -8.24 -16.54
C ALA A 70 -12.41 -8.16 -18.07
N ASN A 71 -11.84 -7.12 -18.70
CA ASN A 71 -11.89 -6.90 -20.16
C ASN A 71 -10.54 -6.54 -20.78
N ASN A 72 -9.48 -6.43 -19.97
CA ASN A 72 -8.13 -6.02 -20.38
C ASN A 72 -8.04 -4.62 -21.00
N GLU A 73 -9.04 -3.76 -20.77
CA GLU A 73 -9.03 -2.39 -21.25
C GLU A 73 -8.27 -1.46 -20.29
N PRO A 74 -7.51 -0.47 -20.80
CA PRO A 74 -6.76 0.47 -19.98
C PRO A 74 -7.70 1.45 -19.27
N ILE A 75 -7.51 1.66 -17.98
CA ILE A 75 -8.40 2.50 -17.15
C ILE A 75 -7.98 3.97 -17.23
N ALA A 76 -6.78 4.26 -16.74
CA ALA A 76 -6.15 5.59 -16.71
C ALA A 76 -4.63 5.43 -16.44
N ARG A 77 -3.90 6.54 -16.39
CA ARG A 77 -2.44 6.57 -16.22
C ARG A 77 -2.03 7.15 -14.87
N VAL A 78 -0.91 6.66 -14.33
CA VAL A 78 -0.28 7.18 -13.10
C VAL A 78 1.19 7.44 -13.36
N ARG A 79 1.66 8.65 -13.04
CA ARG A 79 3.07 9.03 -13.09
C ARG A 79 3.76 8.63 -11.79
N GLN A 80 4.63 7.64 -11.86
CA GLN A 80 5.33 7.08 -10.70
C GLN A 80 6.41 8.03 -10.15
N ALA A 81 6.93 7.65 -8.98
CA ALA A 81 8.06 8.30 -8.34
C ALA A 81 9.37 7.99 -9.08
N SER A 82 10.18 9.02 -9.29
CA SER A 82 11.62 8.86 -9.47
C SER A 82 12.33 8.70 -8.12
N LEU A 83 13.59 8.27 -8.11
CA LEU A 83 14.40 8.27 -6.88
C LEU A 83 14.54 9.66 -6.25
N LYS A 84 14.50 10.73 -7.06
CA LYS A 84 14.50 12.11 -6.56
C LYS A 84 13.19 12.47 -5.86
N ASP A 85 12.05 11.99 -6.37
CA ASP A 85 10.76 12.15 -5.70
C ASP A 85 10.73 11.42 -4.37
N TYR A 86 11.29 10.22 -4.32
CA TYR A 86 11.43 9.44 -3.09
C TYR A 86 12.25 10.20 -2.04
N GLU A 87 13.43 10.71 -2.42
CA GLU A 87 14.32 11.45 -1.53
C GLU A 87 13.65 12.73 -0.97
N GLU A 88 13.01 13.50 -1.84
CA GLU A 88 12.25 14.69 -1.42
C GLU A 88 11.09 14.33 -0.48
N THR A 89 10.44 13.20 -0.73
CA THR A 89 9.31 12.72 0.09
C THR A 89 9.76 12.28 1.48
N ILE A 90 10.84 11.51 1.60
CA ILE A 90 11.44 11.12 2.89
C ILE A 90 11.78 12.38 3.70
N GLY A 91 12.44 13.37 3.07
CA GLY A 91 12.80 14.62 3.74
C GLY A 91 11.59 15.38 4.29
N LYS A 92 10.47 15.43 3.56
CA LYS A 92 9.22 16.05 4.02
C LYS A 92 8.52 15.24 5.10
N ALA A 93 8.47 13.92 4.98
CA ALA A 93 7.85 13.05 5.98
C ALA A 93 8.54 13.18 7.34
N LYS A 94 9.88 13.22 7.38
CA LYS A 94 10.64 13.44 8.64
C LYS A 94 10.33 14.80 9.28
N LYS A 95 10.20 15.85 8.48
CA LYS A 95 9.80 17.18 8.99
C LYS A 95 8.38 17.16 9.54
N ALA A 96 7.46 16.48 8.87
CA ALA A 96 6.09 16.32 9.33
C ALA A 96 6.00 15.50 10.64
N TRP A 97 6.87 14.51 10.81
CA TRP A 97 6.92 13.71 12.04
C TRP A 97 7.21 14.55 13.28
N ASN A 98 8.11 15.54 13.20
CA ASN A 98 8.39 16.44 14.32
C ASN A 98 7.14 17.17 14.82
N ILE A 99 6.19 17.47 13.93
CA ILE A 99 4.90 18.08 14.31
C ILE A 99 3.94 17.00 14.81
N TRP A 100 3.88 15.86 14.11
CA TRP A 100 2.91 14.80 14.37
C TRP A 100 3.13 14.07 15.71
N ALA A 101 4.39 13.82 16.07
CA ALA A 101 4.75 13.14 17.31
C ALA A 101 4.34 13.94 18.55
N ASP A 102 4.39 15.27 18.47
CA ASP A 102 4.03 16.20 19.55
C ASP A 102 2.51 16.29 19.78
N ILE A 103 1.69 15.85 18.82
CA ILE A 103 0.23 15.83 18.98
C ILE A 103 -0.16 14.66 19.89
N PRO A 104 -0.88 14.88 21.01
CA PRO A 104 -1.28 13.80 21.92
C PRO A 104 -2.04 12.66 21.21
N ALA A 105 -1.80 11.41 21.64
CA ALA A 105 -2.39 10.23 21.00
C ALA A 105 -3.92 10.31 20.81
N PRO A 106 -4.73 10.76 21.79
CA PRO A 106 -6.17 10.91 21.58
C PRO A 106 -6.55 11.92 20.48
N LYS A 107 -5.75 12.98 20.27
CA LYS A 107 -5.96 13.93 19.17
C LYS A 107 -5.56 13.33 17.82
N ARG A 108 -4.53 12.47 17.79
CA ARG A 108 -4.20 11.67 16.59
C ARG A 108 -5.32 10.68 16.26
N GLY A 109 -5.92 10.06 17.29
CA GLY A 109 -7.11 9.22 17.16
C GLY A 109 -8.30 9.94 16.54
N GLU A 110 -8.50 11.22 16.85
CA GLU A 110 -9.55 12.03 16.21
C GLU A 110 -9.30 12.22 14.70
N ILE A 111 -8.04 12.40 14.28
CA ILE A 111 -7.72 12.47 12.84
C ILE A 111 -8.01 11.13 12.16
N VAL A 112 -7.63 10.02 12.78
CA VAL A 112 -7.92 8.68 12.24
C VAL A 112 -9.42 8.40 12.18
N ARG A 113 -10.20 8.86 13.17
CA ARG A 113 -11.67 8.81 13.14
C ARG A 113 -12.25 9.57 11.94
N LYS A 114 -11.76 10.79 11.68
CA LYS A 114 -12.16 11.59 10.51
C LYS A 114 -11.76 10.93 9.18
N ILE A 115 -10.62 10.24 9.12
CA ILE A 115 -10.26 9.40 7.97
C ILE A 115 -11.32 8.31 7.79
N GLY A 116 -11.71 7.60 8.85
CA GLY A 116 -12.79 6.61 8.80
C GLY A 116 -14.11 7.19 8.24
N ASP A 117 -14.52 8.37 8.72
CA ASP A 117 -15.70 9.07 8.22
C ASP A 117 -15.61 9.38 6.72
N ALA A 118 -14.48 9.94 6.26
CA ALA A 118 -14.26 10.27 4.85
C ALA A 118 -14.28 9.03 3.94
N PHE A 119 -13.80 7.88 4.45
CA PHE A 119 -13.90 6.60 3.74
C PHE A 119 -15.34 6.08 3.68
N ARG A 120 -16.15 6.27 4.74
CA ARG A 120 -17.59 5.92 4.70
C ARG A 120 -18.33 6.70 3.63
N GLU A 121 -18.05 7.98 3.47
CA GLU A 121 -18.67 8.83 2.44
C GLU A 121 -18.37 8.35 1.01
N LYS A 122 -17.19 7.75 0.79
CA LYS A 122 -16.72 7.30 -0.53
C LYS A 122 -16.74 5.78 -0.71
N ILE A 123 -17.33 5.04 0.23
CA ILE A 123 -17.22 3.57 0.30
C ILE A 123 -17.68 2.87 -0.98
N GLN A 124 -18.80 3.33 -1.56
CA GLN A 124 -19.36 2.74 -2.79
C GLN A 124 -18.46 3.01 -4.00
N LEU A 125 -17.90 4.22 -4.10
CA LEU A 125 -17.03 4.61 -5.21
C LEU A 125 -15.69 3.88 -5.14
N LEU A 126 -15.06 3.84 -3.96
CA LEU A 126 -13.81 3.10 -3.75
C LEU A 126 -14.00 1.60 -3.97
N GLY A 127 -15.08 1.00 -3.46
CA GLY A 127 -15.36 -0.42 -3.67
C GLY A 127 -15.53 -0.77 -5.15
N ARG A 128 -16.18 0.11 -5.94
CA ARG A 128 -16.24 -0.01 -7.40
C ARG A 128 -14.88 0.12 -8.06
N LEU A 129 -14.03 1.04 -7.62
CA LEU A 129 -12.67 1.19 -8.14
C LEU A 129 -11.81 -0.05 -7.85
N VAL A 130 -11.89 -0.60 -6.64
CA VAL A 130 -11.19 -1.85 -6.28
C VAL A 130 -11.68 -3.00 -7.17
N SER A 131 -12.99 -3.11 -7.39
CA SER A 131 -13.53 -4.13 -8.29
C SER A 131 -13.06 -3.94 -9.74
N LEU A 132 -12.99 -2.69 -10.22
CA LEU A 132 -12.56 -2.35 -11.57
C LEU A 132 -11.07 -2.58 -11.82
N GLU A 133 -10.19 -2.15 -10.91
CA GLU A 133 -8.73 -2.18 -11.10
C GLU A 133 -8.09 -3.48 -10.60
N MET A 134 -8.54 -4.02 -9.46
CA MET A 134 -7.99 -5.27 -8.89
C MET A 134 -8.71 -6.51 -9.42
N GLY A 135 -10.02 -6.43 -9.67
CA GLY A 135 -10.82 -7.52 -10.26
C GLY A 135 -11.63 -8.38 -9.30
N LYS A 136 -11.65 -8.08 -8.00
CA LYS A 136 -12.54 -8.76 -7.05
C LYS A 136 -14.00 -8.34 -7.24
N ILE A 137 -14.93 -9.15 -6.75
CA ILE A 137 -16.36 -8.84 -6.82
C ILE A 137 -16.68 -7.58 -6.00
N LEU A 138 -17.70 -6.82 -6.43
CA LEU A 138 -18.02 -5.52 -5.83
C LEU A 138 -18.24 -5.57 -4.31
N VAL A 139 -18.91 -6.61 -3.81
CA VAL A 139 -19.18 -6.77 -2.37
C VAL A 139 -17.88 -6.92 -1.57
N GLU A 140 -16.88 -7.63 -2.11
CA GLU A 140 -15.56 -7.72 -1.47
C GLU A 140 -14.78 -6.41 -1.57
N GLY A 141 -14.92 -5.67 -2.69
CA GLY A 141 -14.34 -4.34 -2.83
C GLY A 141 -14.89 -3.36 -1.79
N ILE A 142 -16.21 -3.36 -1.58
CA ILE A 142 -16.88 -2.56 -0.53
C ILE A 142 -16.46 -3.05 0.86
N GLY A 143 -16.45 -4.36 1.08
CA GLY A 143 -16.01 -4.97 2.34
C GLY A 143 -14.58 -4.59 2.71
N GLU A 144 -13.68 -4.54 1.74
CA GLU A 144 -12.29 -4.13 1.98
C GLU A 144 -12.18 -2.66 2.44
N VAL A 145 -12.98 -1.77 1.86
CA VAL A 145 -13.04 -0.37 2.31
C VAL A 145 -13.66 -0.29 3.70
N GLN A 146 -14.67 -1.12 3.99
CA GLN A 146 -15.26 -1.23 5.33
C GLN A 146 -14.25 -1.70 6.38
N GLU A 147 -13.37 -2.65 6.07
CA GLU A 147 -12.31 -3.08 6.99
C GLU A 147 -11.38 -1.92 7.38
N TYR A 148 -11.11 -0.99 6.46
CA TYR A 148 -10.34 0.22 6.79
C TYR A 148 -11.16 1.18 7.67
N VAL A 149 -12.45 1.35 7.39
CA VAL A 149 -13.33 2.13 8.26
C VAL A 149 -13.35 1.57 9.69
N ASP A 150 -13.53 0.26 9.84
CA ASP A 150 -13.66 -0.40 11.13
C ASP A 150 -12.35 -0.33 11.95
N VAL A 151 -11.19 -0.49 11.28
CA VAL A 151 -9.90 -0.33 11.97
C VAL A 151 -9.65 1.13 12.38
N CYS A 152 -10.19 2.12 11.67
CA CYS A 152 -10.10 3.52 12.10
C CYS A 152 -10.86 3.76 13.41
N ASP A 153 -12.07 3.20 13.53
CA ASP A 153 -12.86 3.29 14.77
C ASP A 153 -12.17 2.59 15.93
N TYR A 154 -11.62 1.39 15.66
CA TYR A 154 -10.82 0.65 16.64
C TYR A 154 -9.60 1.46 17.09
N ALA A 155 -8.85 2.04 16.14
CA ALA A 155 -7.67 2.84 16.44
C ALA A 155 -8.01 4.11 17.24
N ALA A 156 -9.16 4.74 16.98
CA ALA A 156 -9.63 5.88 17.77
C ALA A 156 -9.81 5.50 19.25
N GLY A 157 -10.37 4.32 19.55
CA GLY A 157 -10.41 3.78 20.91
C GLY A 157 -9.01 3.49 21.47
N LEU A 158 -8.19 2.78 20.71
CA LEU A 158 -6.84 2.38 21.11
C LEU A 158 -5.91 3.58 21.39
N SER A 159 -6.13 4.73 20.73
CA SER A 159 -5.39 5.97 20.94
C SER A 159 -5.44 6.53 22.38
N ARG A 160 -6.40 6.04 23.18
CA ARG A 160 -6.56 6.38 24.61
C ARG A 160 -6.01 5.31 25.56
N MET A 161 -5.53 4.19 25.01
CA MET A 161 -5.13 3.00 25.77
C MET A 161 -3.65 2.65 25.59
N ILE A 162 -3.00 3.09 24.50
CA ILE A 162 -1.58 2.81 24.26
C ILE A 162 -0.71 3.35 25.40
N GLY A 163 0.14 2.48 25.96
CA GLY A 163 0.98 2.78 27.11
C GLY A 163 1.60 1.50 27.67
N GLY A 164 2.42 1.65 28.72
CA GLY A 164 3.06 0.53 29.43
C GLY A 164 2.66 0.50 30.90
N PRO A 165 2.90 -0.63 31.60
CA PRO A 165 2.61 -0.75 33.02
C PRO A 165 3.55 0.14 33.87
N THR A 166 3.03 0.55 35.04
CA THR A 166 3.87 0.97 36.17
C THR A 166 4.13 -0.24 37.04
N LEU A 167 5.40 -0.58 37.25
CA LEU A 167 5.82 -1.77 37.97
C LEU A 167 6.36 -1.41 39.36
N PRO A 168 6.18 -2.28 40.36
CA PRO A 168 6.76 -2.07 41.68
C PRO A 168 8.29 -2.23 41.61
N SER A 169 9.01 -1.13 41.86
CA SER A 169 10.47 -1.16 41.97
C SER A 169 10.89 -1.84 43.28
N GLU A 170 11.92 -2.69 43.22
CA GLU A 170 12.57 -3.26 44.41
C GLU A 170 13.38 -2.23 45.22
N ARG A 171 13.72 -1.10 44.59
CA ARG A 171 14.58 -0.05 45.18
C ARG A 171 13.71 0.99 45.91
N PRO A 172 13.94 1.27 47.20
CA PRO A 172 13.21 2.31 47.93
C PRO A 172 13.31 3.68 47.23
N GLY A 173 12.20 4.40 47.13
CA GLY A 173 12.15 5.74 46.53
C GLY A 173 12.31 5.80 45.01
N HIS A 174 12.24 4.66 44.30
CA HIS A 174 12.38 4.61 42.84
C HIS A 174 11.07 4.18 42.16
N ALA A 175 10.78 4.77 41.00
CA ALA A 175 9.70 4.35 40.11
C ALA A 175 10.25 3.48 38.97
N LEU A 176 9.52 2.43 38.60
CA LEU A 176 9.79 1.62 37.42
C LEU A 176 8.59 1.73 36.47
N ILE A 177 8.80 2.35 35.31
CA ILE A 177 7.75 2.59 34.32
C ILE A 177 8.19 2.07 32.96
N GLU A 178 7.26 1.46 32.23
CA GLU A 178 7.43 1.12 30.82
C GLU A 178 6.79 2.21 29.96
N MET A 179 7.57 2.79 29.05
CA MET A 179 7.11 3.86 28.15
C MET A 179 7.21 3.44 26.69
N TRP A 180 6.19 3.78 25.92
CA TRP A 180 6.12 3.54 24.48
C TRP A 180 6.11 4.87 23.74
N ASN A 181 7.04 5.03 22.79
CA ASN A 181 7.17 6.23 21.96
C ASN A 181 7.14 5.83 20.47
N PRO A 182 6.73 6.74 19.57
CA PRO A 182 6.76 6.50 18.14
C PRO A 182 8.16 6.14 17.65
N LEU A 183 8.22 5.27 16.63
CA LEU A 183 9.46 4.90 15.95
C LEU A 183 9.96 6.00 15.01
N GLY A 184 9.05 6.73 14.37
CA GLY A 184 9.38 7.74 13.37
C GLY A 184 8.57 7.56 12.09
N LEU A 185 9.26 7.17 11.02
CA LEU A 185 8.69 6.89 9.71
C LEU A 185 8.40 5.39 9.55
N VAL A 186 7.15 5.06 9.22
CA VAL A 186 6.72 3.71 8.85
C VAL A 186 6.58 3.63 7.33
N GLY A 187 7.45 2.84 6.70
CA GLY A 187 7.31 2.47 5.30
C GLY A 187 6.28 1.34 5.15
N ILE A 188 5.36 1.46 4.21
CA ILE A 188 4.31 0.47 3.97
C ILE A 188 4.38 0.06 2.51
N ILE A 189 4.67 -1.22 2.24
CA ILE A 189 4.65 -1.82 0.91
C ILE A 189 3.52 -2.85 0.87
N THR A 190 2.55 -2.63 -0.03
CA THR A 190 1.36 -3.48 -0.12
C THR A 190 1.30 -4.29 -1.41
N ALA A 191 0.63 -5.45 -1.31
CA ALA A 191 0.34 -6.31 -2.44
C ALA A 191 -0.90 -5.83 -3.21
N PHE A 192 -1.14 -6.41 -4.39
CA PHE A 192 -2.24 -6.02 -5.27
C PHE A 192 -3.61 -6.52 -4.81
N ASN A 193 -3.67 -7.58 -3.99
CA ASN A 193 -4.92 -8.31 -3.73
C ASN A 193 -5.81 -7.68 -2.65
N PHE A 194 -5.24 -6.85 -1.78
CA PHE A 194 -5.95 -5.99 -0.84
C PHE A 194 -5.34 -4.58 -0.90
N PRO A 195 -5.61 -3.82 -1.99
CA PRO A 195 -4.97 -2.55 -2.26
C PRO A 195 -5.41 -1.40 -1.34
N VAL A 196 -6.43 -1.60 -0.50
CA VAL A 196 -6.94 -0.64 0.50
C VAL A 196 -6.69 -1.16 1.92
N ALA A 197 -7.21 -2.33 2.30
CA ALA A 197 -7.27 -2.76 3.70
C ALA A 197 -5.90 -2.95 4.34
N VAL A 198 -4.94 -3.55 3.63
CA VAL A 198 -3.59 -3.79 4.17
C VAL A 198 -2.89 -2.46 4.47
N PHE A 199 -3.03 -1.47 3.58
CA PHE A 199 -2.54 -0.13 3.87
C PHE A 199 -3.30 0.46 5.06
N GLY A 200 -4.62 0.32 5.08
CA GLY A 200 -5.48 0.87 6.12
C GLY A 200 -5.17 0.39 7.53
N TRP A 201 -4.96 -0.92 7.72
CA TRP A 201 -4.56 -1.48 9.01
C TRP A 201 -3.24 -0.91 9.51
N ASN A 202 -2.25 -0.80 8.62
CA ASN A 202 -0.95 -0.24 8.97
C ASN A 202 -1.07 1.26 9.25
N ASN A 203 -1.78 2.00 8.40
CA ASN A 203 -1.94 3.43 8.49
C ASN A 203 -2.64 3.85 9.78
N ALA A 204 -3.82 3.27 10.09
CA ALA A 204 -4.60 3.64 11.27
C ALA A 204 -3.78 3.45 12.56
N ILE A 205 -3.10 2.31 12.70
CA ILE A 205 -2.28 2.01 13.88
C ILE A 205 -1.00 2.85 13.93
N ALA A 206 -0.29 3.03 12.81
CA ALA A 206 0.91 3.85 12.73
C ALA A 206 0.61 5.31 13.11
N LEU A 207 -0.50 5.87 12.62
CA LEU A 207 -0.90 7.24 12.92
C LEU A 207 -1.20 7.45 14.40
N ILE A 208 -2.02 6.61 15.03
CA ILE A 208 -2.34 6.79 16.46
C ILE A 208 -1.12 6.60 17.36
N THR A 209 -0.16 5.77 16.95
CA THR A 209 1.10 5.54 17.68
C THR A 209 2.12 6.67 17.47
N GLY A 210 1.78 7.70 16.68
CA GLY A 210 2.61 8.90 16.50
C GLY A 210 3.62 8.80 15.37
N ASN A 211 3.47 7.83 14.48
CA ASN A 211 4.33 7.67 13.31
C ASN A 211 3.74 8.38 12.09
N VAL A 212 4.62 8.75 11.17
CA VAL A 212 4.23 9.16 9.81
C VAL A 212 4.37 7.95 8.86
N CYS A 213 3.59 7.94 7.78
CA CYS A 213 3.53 6.83 6.83
C CYS A 213 4.11 7.23 5.47
N LEU A 214 4.87 6.32 4.85
CA LEU A 214 5.24 6.37 3.44
C LEU A 214 4.76 5.10 2.72
N TRP A 215 3.79 5.26 1.84
CA TRP A 215 3.15 4.14 1.15
C TRP A 215 3.70 3.94 -0.27
N LYS A 216 4.02 2.69 -0.60
CA LYS A 216 4.26 2.21 -1.97
C LYS A 216 3.33 1.05 -2.27
N GLY A 217 2.23 1.33 -2.96
CA GLY A 217 1.27 0.32 -3.43
C GLY A 217 1.85 -0.60 -4.52
N ALA A 218 1.07 -1.62 -4.87
CA ALA A 218 1.37 -2.46 -6.04
C ALA A 218 1.20 -1.65 -7.34
N PRO A 219 2.11 -1.76 -8.32
CA PRO A 219 2.03 -0.99 -9.57
C PRO A 219 0.70 -1.18 -10.31
N THR A 220 0.13 -2.39 -10.26
CA THR A 220 -1.11 -2.75 -10.96
C THR A 220 -2.38 -2.16 -10.32
N THR A 221 -2.31 -1.64 -9.09
CA THR A 221 -3.45 -1.05 -8.36
C THR A 221 -3.15 0.41 -7.96
N SER A 222 -2.52 1.15 -8.88
CA SER A 222 -2.02 2.49 -8.59
C SER A 222 -3.13 3.54 -8.54
N LEU A 223 -4.24 3.38 -9.28
CA LEU A 223 -5.37 4.30 -9.17
C LEU A 223 -6.06 4.20 -7.81
N VAL A 224 -6.21 2.97 -7.28
CA VAL A 224 -6.66 2.76 -5.89
C VAL A 224 -5.73 3.49 -4.92
N SER A 225 -4.41 3.38 -5.10
CA SER A 225 -3.44 4.04 -4.22
C SER A 225 -3.57 5.56 -4.23
N VAL A 226 -3.76 6.14 -5.41
CA VAL A 226 -4.00 7.58 -5.59
C VAL A 226 -5.32 8.00 -4.95
N ALA A 227 -6.42 7.27 -5.20
CA ALA A 227 -7.74 7.61 -4.68
C ALA A 227 -7.80 7.57 -3.15
N VAL A 228 -7.25 6.52 -2.53
CA VAL A 228 -7.10 6.40 -1.07
C VAL A 228 -6.31 7.58 -0.52
N THR A 229 -5.19 7.91 -1.15
CA THR A 229 -4.33 9.02 -0.71
C THR A 229 -5.02 10.38 -0.84
N LYS A 230 -5.83 10.62 -1.89
CA LYS A 230 -6.62 11.86 -2.05
C LYS A 230 -7.61 12.06 -0.90
N ILE A 231 -8.28 10.99 -0.46
CA ILE A 231 -9.23 11.07 0.65
C ILE A 231 -8.52 11.43 1.96
N ILE A 232 -7.38 10.79 2.24
CA ILE A 232 -6.59 11.07 3.43
C ILE A 232 -5.98 12.48 3.38
N ALA A 233 -5.47 12.89 2.22
CA ALA A 233 -4.91 14.22 1.99
C ALA A 233 -5.90 15.31 2.37
N GLN A 234 -7.16 15.20 1.91
CA GLN A 234 -8.21 16.15 2.25
C GLN A 234 -8.40 16.27 3.76
N VAL A 235 -8.47 15.13 4.48
CA VAL A 235 -8.62 15.15 5.94
C VAL A 235 -7.44 15.82 6.63
N LEU A 236 -6.21 15.58 6.18
CA LEU A 236 -5.03 16.24 6.77
C LEU A 236 -5.04 17.75 6.49
N GLU A 237 -5.38 18.16 5.27
CA GLU A 237 -5.45 19.56 4.84
C GLU A 237 -6.55 20.33 5.59
N ASP A 238 -7.74 19.75 5.75
CA ASP A 238 -8.86 20.33 6.51
C ASP A 238 -8.54 20.53 8.00
N ASN A 239 -7.58 19.77 8.53
CA ASN A 239 -7.11 19.88 9.91
C ASN A 239 -5.79 20.67 10.03
N LEU A 240 -5.36 21.34 8.97
CA LEU A 240 -4.12 22.14 8.92
C LEU A 240 -2.87 21.33 9.29
N LEU A 241 -2.88 20.04 8.97
CA LEU A 241 -1.77 19.14 9.22
C LEU A 241 -0.90 18.97 7.97
N PRO A 242 0.42 18.78 8.10
CA PRO A 242 1.27 18.51 6.97
C PRO A 242 0.84 17.23 6.24
N GLY A 243 0.48 17.31 4.97
CA GLY A 243 0.06 16.15 4.18
C GLY A 243 1.11 15.03 4.10
N ALA A 244 2.39 15.35 4.30
CA ALA A 244 3.48 14.37 4.36
C ALA A 244 3.38 13.38 5.54
N ILE A 245 2.46 13.59 6.50
CA ILE A 245 2.11 12.58 7.51
C ILE A 245 1.65 11.26 6.87
N CYS A 246 0.94 11.34 5.74
CA CYS A 246 0.54 10.19 4.93
C CYS A 246 1.04 10.38 3.49
N SER A 247 2.30 10.05 3.26
CA SER A 247 2.93 10.19 1.96
C SER A 247 2.70 8.98 1.05
N LEU A 248 2.64 9.21 -0.26
CA LEU A 248 2.53 8.17 -1.31
C LEU A 248 3.71 8.30 -2.28
N VAL A 249 4.30 7.16 -2.64
CA VAL A 249 5.26 7.00 -3.74
C VAL A 249 4.89 5.77 -4.56
N CYS A 250 4.06 5.93 -5.59
CA CYS A 250 3.81 4.88 -6.56
C CYS A 250 5.12 4.51 -7.28
N GLY A 251 5.43 3.22 -7.39
CA GLY A 251 6.67 2.74 -8.00
C GLY A 251 6.76 1.22 -7.99
N GLY A 252 7.78 0.68 -8.65
CA GLY A 252 8.01 -0.76 -8.82
C GLY A 252 8.86 -1.36 -7.70
N ALA A 253 9.70 -2.31 -8.08
CA ALA A 253 10.68 -2.92 -7.18
C ALA A 253 11.82 -1.94 -6.84
N ASP A 254 12.14 -1.01 -7.73
CA ASP A 254 13.13 0.05 -7.54
C ASP A 254 12.87 0.90 -6.28
N ILE A 255 11.66 1.44 -6.13
CA ILE A 255 11.26 2.20 -4.93
C ILE A 255 11.16 1.26 -3.72
N GLY A 256 10.66 0.04 -3.90
CA GLY A 256 10.54 -0.95 -2.83
C GLY A 256 11.88 -1.37 -2.22
N THR A 257 12.90 -1.61 -3.06
CA THR A 257 14.27 -1.93 -2.65
C THR A 257 14.94 -0.72 -2.02
N THR A 258 14.67 0.49 -2.53
CA THR A 258 15.16 1.73 -1.91
C THR A 258 14.61 1.89 -0.49
N MET A 259 13.30 1.74 -0.30
CA MET A 259 12.67 1.72 1.03
C MET A 259 13.23 0.63 1.94
N ALA A 260 13.57 -0.53 1.39
CA ALA A 260 14.16 -1.66 2.13
C ALA A 260 15.63 -1.47 2.53
N ARG A 261 16.29 -0.41 2.07
CA ARG A 261 17.69 -0.12 2.38
C ARG A 261 17.86 1.21 3.11
N ASP A 262 16.79 1.97 3.27
CA ASP A 262 16.85 3.30 3.82
C ASP A 262 16.70 3.25 5.34
N GLU A 263 17.79 3.50 6.06
CA GLU A 263 17.85 3.59 7.52
C GLU A 263 16.89 4.64 8.10
N ARG A 264 16.43 5.61 7.28
CA ARG A 264 15.47 6.62 7.69
C ARG A 264 14.04 6.07 7.78
N VAL A 265 13.79 4.87 7.27
CA VAL A 265 12.53 4.13 7.44
C VAL A 265 12.64 3.26 8.69
N ASN A 266 12.14 3.77 9.81
CA ASN A 266 12.31 3.15 11.14
C ASN A 266 11.60 1.80 11.29
N LEU A 267 10.52 1.59 10.54
CA LEU A 267 9.80 0.32 10.43
C LEU A 267 9.34 0.14 8.99
N LEU A 268 9.67 -0.99 8.39
CA LEU A 268 9.10 -1.39 7.10
C LEU A 268 8.04 -2.48 7.32
N SER A 269 6.82 -2.20 6.90
CA SER A 269 5.74 -3.17 6.81
C SER A 269 5.62 -3.64 5.37
N PHE A 270 5.91 -4.92 5.14
CA PHE A 270 5.85 -5.52 3.80
C PHE A 270 4.80 -6.62 3.75
N THR A 271 3.88 -6.48 2.79
CA THR A 271 2.92 -7.51 2.41
C THR A 271 3.13 -7.88 0.95
N GLY A 272 3.46 -9.13 0.67
CA GLY A 272 3.76 -9.60 -0.67
C GLY A 272 4.20 -11.05 -0.71
N SER A 273 4.83 -11.47 -1.81
CA SER A 273 5.29 -12.85 -1.96
C SER A 273 6.43 -13.17 -0.99
N THR A 274 6.52 -14.43 -0.56
CA THR A 274 7.59 -14.89 0.33
C THR A 274 8.98 -14.74 -0.29
N GLN A 275 9.09 -14.87 -1.61
CA GLN A 275 10.36 -14.69 -2.33
C GLN A 275 10.87 -13.25 -2.19
N VAL A 276 10.04 -12.27 -2.56
CA VAL A 276 10.40 -10.84 -2.45
C VAL A 276 10.60 -10.44 -0.99
N GLY A 277 9.78 -10.97 -0.07
CA GLY A 277 9.94 -10.71 1.37
C GLY A 277 11.24 -11.29 1.95
N LYS A 278 11.77 -12.39 1.39
CA LYS A 278 13.08 -12.95 1.79
C LYS A 278 14.24 -12.12 1.24
N GLU A 279 14.16 -11.65 0.01
CA GLU A 279 15.16 -10.76 -0.58
C GLU A 279 15.25 -9.43 0.20
N GLY A 280 14.10 -8.87 0.56
CA GLY A 280 14.02 -7.75 1.51
C GLY A 280 14.67 -8.11 2.84
N LYS A 281 14.23 -9.21 3.50
CA LYS A 281 14.81 -9.66 4.77
C LYS A 281 16.32 -9.89 4.73
N ALA A 282 16.86 -10.45 3.64
CA ALA A 282 18.29 -10.69 3.51
C ALA A 282 19.07 -9.37 3.51
N CYS A 283 18.51 -8.31 2.93
CA CYS A 283 19.07 -6.97 3.00
C CYS A 283 19.06 -6.41 4.44
N TRP A 284 17.95 -6.59 5.18
CA TRP A 284 17.81 -6.07 6.55
C TRP A 284 18.53 -6.91 7.63
N SER A 285 18.56 -8.24 7.48
CA SER A 285 19.07 -9.19 8.48
C SER A 285 20.60 -9.30 8.51
N LEU A 286 21.29 -8.84 7.46
CA LEU A 286 22.74 -8.95 7.35
C LEU A 286 23.46 -7.67 7.81
N GLU A 287 22.77 -6.53 7.92
CA GLU A 287 23.43 -5.24 8.18
C GLU A 287 23.08 -4.56 9.51
N GLU A 288 21.87 -4.62 10.11
CA GLU A 288 21.66 -4.15 11.52
C GLU A 288 20.24 -4.37 12.12
N THR A 289 20.10 -4.16 13.44
CA THR A 289 18.97 -4.48 14.34
C THR A 289 17.68 -3.64 14.16
N MET A 290 17.10 -3.57 12.96
CA MET A 290 15.84 -2.83 12.73
C MET A 290 14.58 -3.73 12.68
N PRO A 291 13.43 -3.29 13.24
CA PRO A 291 12.20 -4.09 13.24
C PRO A 291 11.55 -4.12 11.85
N LEU A 292 11.21 -5.33 11.38
CA LEU A 292 10.53 -5.58 10.11
C LEU A 292 9.24 -6.35 10.35
N LEU A 293 8.10 -5.81 9.90
CA LEU A 293 6.81 -6.50 9.96
C LEU A 293 6.54 -7.19 8.62
N LEU A 294 6.40 -8.52 8.63
CA LEU A 294 6.10 -9.32 7.44
C LEU A 294 4.73 -9.97 7.53
N SER A 295 3.86 -9.68 6.55
CA SER A 295 2.65 -10.45 6.27
C SER A 295 2.86 -11.31 5.02
N ARG A 296 2.59 -12.62 5.11
CA ARG A 296 2.91 -13.63 4.08
C ARG A 296 1.66 -14.36 3.62
N THR A 297 1.57 -14.69 2.34
CA THR A 297 0.54 -15.60 1.80
C THR A 297 1.06 -17.04 1.72
N ARG A 298 0.25 -17.97 2.26
CA ARG A 298 0.44 -19.42 2.49
C ARG A 298 1.23 -19.76 3.78
N THR A 299 0.48 -20.27 4.76
CA THR A 299 0.77 -20.50 6.20
C THR A 299 0.91 -19.23 7.06
N SER A 300 -0.22 -18.61 7.40
CA SER A 300 -0.29 -17.35 8.16
C SER A 300 0.04 -17.56 9.64
N ALA A 301 1.32 -17.43 9.99
CA ALA A 301 1.73 -16.95 11.30
C ALA A 301 1.76 -15.42 11.26
N TRP A 302 0.94 -14.79 12.10
CA TRP A 302 1.07 -13.37 12.45
C TRP A 302 2.29 -13.25 13.36
N LEU A 303 3.37 -12.58 12.94
CA LEU A 303 4.46 -12.26 13.86
C LEU A 303 4.16 -10.90 14.53
N PHE A 304 3.13 -10.88 15.37
CA PHE A 304 3.06 -9.90 16.46
C PHE A 304 3.94 -10.43 17.58
N ARG A 305 5.05 -9.76 17.89
CA ARG A 305 5.75 -10.05 19.14
C ARG A 305 4.93 -9.38 20.26
N GLN A 306 4.10 -10.21 20.91
CA GLN A 306 3.71 -10.24 22.34
C GLN A 306 2.20 -10.25 22.62
N PHE A 307 1.85 -11.22 23.48
CA PHE A 307 0.58 -11.63 24.09
C PHE A 307 -0.31 -12.63 23.33
N CYS A 308 -0.32 -13.84 23.91
CA CYS A 308 -1.08 -15.02 23.56
C CYS A 308 -2.60 -14.78 23.56
N LEU A 309 -3.27 -15.25 22.51
CA LEU A 309 -4.65 -15.71 22.55
C LEU A 309 -4.71 -17.15 22.00
N PRO A 310 -5.63 -18.00 22.49
CA PRO A 310 -5.56 -19.45 22.35
C PRO A 310 -5.90 -19.95 20.92
N PRO A 311 -5.58 -21.22 20.60
CA PRO A 311 -5.68 -21.75 19.24
C PRO A 311 -7.13 -21.84 18.74
N TRP A 312 -7.27 -21.54 17.45
CA TRP A 312 -8.48 -21.68 16.65
C TRP A 312 -8.62 -23.15 16.19
N GLU A 313 -9.52 -23.92 16.81
CA GLU A 313 -10.08 -25.13 16.20
C GLU A 313 -11.57 -24.88 16.00
N GLN A 314 -11.97 -24.48 14.78
CA GLN A 314 -13.29 -24.70 14.17
C GLN A 314 -13.43 -23.88 12.88
N LEU A 315 -12.80 -24.32 11.80
CA LEU A 315 -13.24 -24.00 10.42
C LEU A 315 -13.10 -25.26 9.55
N GLY A 316 -13.68 -26.35 10.04
CA GLY A 316 -14.06 -27.48 9.21
C GLY A 316 -15.55 -27.40 8.95
N LYS A 317 -15.92 -26.79 7.81
CA LYS A 317 -17.14 -27.06 7.02
C LYS A 317 -17.19 -26.10 5.84
N GLY A 318 -16.53 -26.52 4.76
CA GLY A 318 -17.13 -26.33 3.45
C GLY A 318 -18.44 -27.11 3.42
N VAL A 319 -19.49 -26.45 2.98
CA VAL A 319 -20.72 -27.04 2.45
C VAL A 319 -20.78 -26.46 1.03
N PRO A 320 -20.89 -27.26 -0.05
CA PRO A 320 -21.87 -28.35 -0.20
C PRO A 320 -21.34 -29.65 -0.85
N LEU A 321 -22.04 -30.76 -0.55
CA LEU A 321 -21.93 -32.16 -1.06
C LEU A 321 -20.60 -32.60 -1.70
#